data_AF-A0A7D8UJ82-F1
#
_entry.id   AF-A0A7D8UJ82-F1
#
_cell.length_a   1.000
_cell.length_b   1.000
_cell.length_c   1.000
_cell.angle_alpha   90.00
_cell.angle_beta   90.00
_cell.angle_gamma   90.00
#
_symmetry.space_group_name_H-M   'P 1'
#
loop_
_entity.id
_entity.type
_entity.pdbx_description
1 polymer ?
#
loop_
_entity_poly.entity_id
_entity_poly.type
_entity_poly.pdbx_seq_one_letter_code
_entity_poly.pdbx_strand_id
1 'polypeptide(L)' 'MDSNINPAAIKYFQQLIGSLLYLALACRPDITYAIIKLARFASNPSETHLSAVKRIFQYLKGTINLGIIYSSKAASYI' A
#
# COMPACT_ATOMS: atom_id res chain seq x y z
N MET A 1 -5.33 -23.43 14.72
CA MET A 1 -6.57 -22.61 14.63
C MET A 1 -6.71 -22.25 13.17
N ASP A 2 -7.05 -23.27 12.41
CA ASP A 2 -6.80 -23.34 10.98
C ASP A 2 -8.10 -22.88 10.31
N SER A 3 -8.23 -21.56 10.24
CA SER A 3 -9.30 -20.89 9.52
C SER A 3 -9.22 -21.32 8.07
N ASN A 4 -10.18 -22.17 7.68
CA ASN A 4 -10.58 -22.56 6.33
C ASN A 4 -10.03 -21.57 5.26
N ILE A 5 -8.89 -21.92 4.68
CA ILE A 5 -8.22 -21.07 3.68
C ILE A 5 -9.05 -21.16 2.40
N ASN A 6 -9.96 -20.20 2.25
CA ASN A 6 -10.77 -20.10 1.05
C ASN A 6 -9.86 -19.68 -0.13
N PRO A 7 -9.76 -20.47 -1.22
CA PRO A 7 -8.93 -20.13 -2.37
C PRO A 7 -9.32 -18.77 -2.99
N ALA A 8 -10.59 -18.36 -2.87
CA ALA A 8 -11.05 -17.04 -3.29
C ALA A 8 -10.42 -15.90 -2.47
N ALA A 9 -10.22 -16.10 -1.16
CA ALA A 9 -9.61 -15.10 -0.28
C ALA A 9 -8.11 -14.92 -0.58
N ILE A 10 -7.40 -16.01 -0.88
CA ILE A 10 -6.00 -15.93 -1.33
C ILE A 10 -5.90 -15.11 -2.62
N LYS A 11 -6.72 -15.45 -3.62
CA LYS A 11 -6.72 -14.74 -4.91
C LYS A 11 -7.06 -13.26 -4.74
N TYR A 12 -8.01 -12.93 -3.88
CA TYR A 12 -8.35 -11.55 -3.55
C TYR A 12 -7.18 -10.80 -2.91
N PHE A 13 -6.49 -11.41 -1.94
CA PHE A 13 -5.30 -10.80 -1.33
C PHE A 13 -4.19 -10.55 -2.35
N GLN A 14 -3.92 -11.52 -3.24
CA GLN A 14 -2.93 -11.39 -4.30
C GLN A 14 -3.26 -10.25 -5.28
N GLN A 15 -4.53 -10.09 -5.64
CA GLN A 15 -4.99 -8.98 -6.48
C GLN A 15 -4.72 -7.63 -5.81
N LEU A 16 -5.05 -7.49 -4.51
CA LEU A 16 -4.79 -6.26 -3.76
C LEU A 16 -3.30 -5.92 -3.71
N ILE A 17 -2.44 -6.92 -3.45
CA ILE A 17 -0.99 -6.74 -3.45
C ILE A 17 -0.49 -6.31 -4.83
N GLY A 18 -0.98 -6.92 -5.91
CA GLY A 18 -0.62 -6.55 -7.28
C GLY A 18 -0.97 -5.10 -7.61
N SER A 19 -2.19 -4.67 -7.26
CA SER A 19 -2.61 -3.27 -7.46
C SER A 19 -1.76 -2.28 -6.66
N LEU A 20 -1.44 -2.61 -5.41
CA LEU A 20 -0.58 -1.78 -4.57
C LEU A 20 0.86 -1.73 -5.10
N LEU A 21 1.39 -2.85 -5.60
CA LEU A 21 2.72 -2.91 -6.18
C LEU A 21 2.86 -2.00 -7.40
N TYR A 22 1.83 -1.94 -8.26
CA TYR A 22 1.78 -1.00 -9.38
C TYR A 22 1.88 0.45 -8.91
N LEU A 23 1.10 0.83 -7.89
CA LEU A 23 1.14 2.18 -7.31
C LEU A 23 2.50 2.52 -6.69
N ALA A 24 3.10 1.55 -6.01
CA ALA A 24 4.41 1.72 -5.37
C ALA A 24 5.52 2.03 -6.37
N LEU A 25 5.49 1.34 -7.52
CA LEU A 25 6.49 1.52 -8.58
C LEU A 25 6.24 2.79 -9.41
N ALA A 26 4.98 3.16 -9.65
CA ALA A 26 4.64 4.25 -10.56
C ALA A 26 4.59 5.64 -9.89
N CYS A 27 3.97 5.75 -8.72
CA CYS A 27 3.56 7.05 -8.18
C CYS A 27 3.86 7.25 -6.69
N ARG A 28 3.97 6.18 -5.90
CA ARG A 28 4.03 6.24 -4.43
C ARG A 28 5.12 5.32 -3.85
N PRO A 29 6.41 5.65 -4.01
CA PRO A 29 7.50 4.82 -3.49
C PRO A 29 7.52 4.72 -1.96
N ASP A 30 6.82 5.63 -1.25
CA ASP A 30 6.68 5.68 0.20
C ASP A 30 6.01 4.44 0.82
N ILE A 31 5.12 3.76 0.08
CA ILE A 31 4.44 2.54 0.57
C ILE A 31 5.17 1.24 0.20
N THR A 32 6.24 1.31 -0.59
CA THR A 32 6.95 0.15 -1.17
C THR A 32 7.36 -0.88 -0.13
N TYR A 33 7.97 -0.44 0.96
CA TYR A 33 8.45 -1.34 2.01
C TYR A 33 7.32 -2.17 2.64
N ALA A 34 6.18 -1.52 2.92
CA ALA A 34 5.03 -2.18 3.52
C ALA A 34 4.44 -3.25 2.58
N ILE A 35 4.38 -2.96 1.29
CA ILE A 35 3.86 -3.89 0.28
C ILE A 35 4.78 -5.09 0.10
N ILE A 36 6.09 -4.86 -0.04
CA ILE A 36 7.08 -5.95 -0.18
C ILE A 36 7.01 -6.89 1.03
N LYS A 37 6.82 -6.34 2.23
CA LYS A 37 6.65 -7.14 3.44
C LYS A 37 5.39 -8.00 3.40
N LEU A 38 4.26 -7.44 2.95
CA LEU A 38 2.97 -8.16 2.85
C LEU A 38 2.94 -9.18 1.71
N ALA A 39 3.65 -8.91 0.60
CA ALA A 39 3.74 -9.80 -0.56
C ALA A 39 4.35 -11.17 -0.20
N ARG A 40 5.20 -11.24 0.83
CA ARG A 40 5.75 -12.52 1.34
C ARG A 40 4.68 -13.46 1.88
N PHE A 41 3.54 -12.92 2.32
CA PHE A 41 2.41 -13.68 2.86
C PHE A 41 1.31 -13.91 1.83
N ALA A 42 1.60 -13.66 0.54
CA ALA A 42 0.61 -13.80 -0.54
C ALA A 42 0.12 -15.24 -0.77
N SER A 43 0.88 -16.26 -0.33
CA SER A 43 0.48 -17.66 -0.40
C SER A 43 -0.34 -18.13 0.80
N ASN A 44 -0.24 -17.44 1.95
CA ASN A 44 -0.98 -17.77 3.16
C ASN A 44 -1.35 -16.48 3.93
N PRO A 45 -2.38 -15.75 3.48
CA PRO A 45 -2.79 -14.50 4.11
C PRO A 45 -3.50 -14.76 5.44
N SER A 46 -3.11 -14.01 6.47
CA SER A 46 -3.77 -13.94 7.78
C SER A 46 -4.69 -12.71 7.83
N GLU A 47 -5.68 -12.70 8.72
CA GLU A 47 -6.55 -11.54 8.96
C GLU A 47 -5.76 -10.27 9.33
N THR A 48 -4.64 -10.45 10.02
CA THR A 48 -3.72 -9.36 10.36
C THR A 48 -3.10 -8.73 9.11
N HIS A 49 -2.73 -9.55 8.12
CA HIS A 49 -2.19 -9.09 6.84
C HIS A 49 -3.26 -8.37 6.00
N LEU A 50 -4.49 -8.90 5.97
CA LEU A 50 -5.62 -8.24 5.32
C LEU A 50 -5.93 -6.86 5.93
N SER A 51 -5.87 -6.76 7.26
CA SER A 51 -6.07 -5.50 7.97
C SER A 51 -4.95 -4.49 7.66
N ALA A 52 -3.70 -4.95 7.55
CA ALA A 52 -2.58 -4.12 7.14
C ALA A 52 -2.74 -3.59 5.70
N VAL A 53 -3.16 -4.44 4.75
CA VAL A 53 -3.46 -4.01 3.37
C VAL A 53 -4.55 -2.93 3.36
N LYS A 54 -5.64 -3.12 4.11
CA LYS A 54 -6.71 -2.11 4.23
C LYS A 54 -6.19 -0.77 4.75
N ARG A 55 -5.27 -0.79 5.71
CA ARG A 55 -4.64 0.43 6.26
C ARG A 55 -3.82 1.17 5.19
N ILE A 56 -3.12 0.46 4.31
CA ILE A 56 -2.40 1.08 3.18
C ILE A 56 -3.38 1.75 2.22
N PHE A 57 -4.49 1.10 1.87
CA PHE A 57 -5.53 1.73 1.04
C PHE A 57 -6.13 2.98 1.69
N GLN A 58 -6.37 2.96 3.00
CA GLN A 58 -6.86 4.13 3.74
C GLN A 58 -5.84 5.27 3.72
N TYR A 59 -4.55 4.96 3.91
CA TYR A 59 -3.48 5.93 3.78
C TYR A 59 -3.50 6.56 2.39
N LEU A 60 -3.51 5.76 1.33
CA LEU A 60 -3.54 6.25 -0.05
C LEU A 60 -4.75 7.15 -0.34
N LYS A 61 -5.93 6.75 0.16
CA LYS A 61 -7.15 7.55 0.02
C LYS A 61 -7.03 8.88 0.78
N GLY A 62 -6.47 8.89 1.98
CA GLY A 62 -6.28 10.09 2.78
C GLY A 62 -5.22 11.04 2.23
N THR A 63 -4.20 10.53 1.54
CA THR A 63 -3.09 11.31 1.01
C THR A 63 -3.20 11.65 -0.47
N ILE A 64 -4.36 11.43 -1.10
CA ILE A 64 -4.56 11.71 -2.53
C ILE A 64 -4.31 13.18 -2.87
N ASN A 65 -4.69 14.10 -1.97
CA ASN A 65 -4.53 15.54 -2.15
C ASN A 65 -3.18 16.07 -1.63
N LEU A 66 -2.33 15.22 -1.06
CA LEU A 66 -1.04 15.62 -0.51
C LEU A 66 0.05 15.46 -1.58
N GLY A 67 0.56 16.59 -2.07
CA GLY A 67 1.67 16.67 -3.03
C GLY A 67 2.90 17.35 -2.43
N ILE A 68 4.09 17.04 -2.97
CA ILE A 68 5.31 17.76 -2.63
C ILE A 68 5.31 19.08 -3.41
N ILE A 69 5.21 20.20 -2.71
CA ILE A 69 5.28 21.53 -3.31
C ILE A 69 6.73 22.01 -3.22
N TYR A 70 7.43 22.05 -4.35
CA TYR A 70 8.72 22.73 -4.44
C TYR A 70 8.47 24.23 -4.57
N SER A 71 8.23 24.90 -3.43
CA SER A 71 8.23 26.36 -3.40
C SER A 71 9.68 26.84 -3.33
N SER A 72 10.18 27.35 -4.45
CA SER A 72 11.33 28.26 -4.41
C SER A 72 10.82 29.59 -3.84
N LYS A 73 10.66 29.66 -2.52
CA LYS A 73 10.87 30.94 -1.84
C LYS A 73 12.38 31.17 -1.91
N ALA A 74 12.84 31.66 -3.06
CA ALA A 74 14.00 32.54 -3.06
C ALA A 74 13.67 33.59 -2.01
N ALA A 75 14.46 33.61 -0.94
CA ALA A 75 14.35 34.61 0.10
C ALA A 75 14.15 35.96 -0.57
N SER A 76 13.03 36.59 -0.24
CA SER A 76 12.70 37.95 -0.62
C SER A 76 13.90 38.84 -0.32
N TYR A 77 14.63 39.24 -1.36
CA TYR A 77 15.47 40.42 -1.31
C TYR A 77 14.56 41.60 -1.66
N ILE A 78 14.24 42.32 -0.57
CA ILE A 78 13.96 43.76 -0.41
C ILE A 78 13.63 44.52 -1.71
#